data_AF-A0A7W1T7W3-F1
#
_entry.id   AF-A0A7W1T7W3-F1
#
_cell.length_a   1.000
_cell.length_b   1.000
_cell.length_c   1.000
_cell.angle_alpha   90.00
_cell.angle_beta   90.00
_cell.angle_gamma   90.00
#
_symmetry.space_group_name_H-M   'P 1'
#
loop_
_entity.id
_entity.type
_entity.pdbx_description
1 polymer ?
#
loop_
_entity_poly.entity_id
_entity_poly.type
_entity_poly.pdbx_seq_one_letter_code
_entity_poly.pdbx_strand_id
1 'polypeptide(L)'
;MSALRDKWKVPETDTIAAGKTDVKGLEDMVFEGGSPKVRKQAGLPDLDEIMPDRAIKAPYDSSNSRLVQFTKHAEEGVLNEFDIAVQKLGVKPEEVEGVLKIHQSNPNGVCNKCTKGLINTFPENESGIFYQFSAKYPNVTVIVTSEIDETIKARDILEFTLKDGKML
;
A
#
# COMPACT_ATOMS: atom_id res chain seq x y z
N MET A 1 -5.33 -1.42 -14.30
CA MET A 1 -5.97 -2.18 -13.19
C MET A 1 -6.90 -3.32 -13.67
N SER A 2 -7.41 -3.28 -14.91
CA SER A 2 -8.39 -4.26 -15.45
C SER A 2 -7.99 -5.73 -15.29
N ALA A 3 -6.74 -6.10 -15.62
CA ALA A 3 -6.29 -7.48 -15.48
C ALA A 3 -6.41 -8.03 -14.04
N LEU A 4 -6.15 -7.21 -13.02
CA LEU A 4 -6.29 -7.60 -11.62
C LEU A 4 -7.78 -7.72 -11.23
N ARG A 5 -8.64 -6.83 -11.74
CA ARG A 5 -10.09 -6.95 -11.55
C ARG A 5 -10.65 -8.21 -12.19
N ASP A 6 -10.22 -8.53 -13.40
CA ASP A 6 -10.63 -9.75 -14.11
C ASP A 6 -10.17 -11.01 -13.37
N LYS A 7 -8.92 -11.01 -12.87
CA LYS A 7 -8.36 -12.09 -12.05
C LYS A 7 -9.21 -12.35 -10.80
N TRP A 8 -9.59 -11.29 -10.09
CA TRP A 8 -10.34 -11.40 -8.82
C TRP A 8 -11.86 -11.38 -9.00
N LYS A 9 -12.35 -11.14 -10.22
CA LYS A 9 -13.79 -11.04 -10.57
C LYS A 9 -14.54 -10.02 -9.70
N VAL A 10 -13.95 -8.82 -9.54
CA VAL A 10 -14.50 -7.74 -8.69
C VAL A 10 -14.92 -6.52 -9.50
N PRO A 11 -15.98 -5.79 -9.09
CA PRO A 11 -16.46 -4.59 -9.77
C PRO A 11 -15.47 -3.41 -9.64
N GLU A 12 -15.70 -2.35 -10.40
CA GLU A 12 -14.82 -1.15 -10.42
C GLU A 12 -14.94 -0.24 -9.20
N THR A 13 -15.97 -0.42 -8.37
CA THR A 13 -16.36 0.54 -7.32
C THR A 13 -15.45 0.58 -6.10
N ASP A 14 -14.72 -0.50 -5.81
CA ASP A 14 -13.85 -0.60 -4.64
C ASP A 14 -12.37 -0.67 -5.05
N THR A 15 -11.48 -0.29 -4.12
CA THR A 15 -10.05 -0.09 -4.42
C THR A 15 -9.28 -1.40 -4.49
N ILE A 16 -8.54 -1.56 -5.58
CA ILE A 16 -7.40 -2.47 -5.73
C ILE A 16 -6.12 -1.67 -5.93
N ALA A 17 -4.98 -2.29 -5.64
CA ALA A 17 -3.66 -1.74 -5.90
C ALA A 17 -2.74 -2.83 -6.44
N ALA A 18 -1.76 -2.44 -7.25
CA ALA A 18 -0.67 -3.31 -7.64
C ALA A 18 0.67 -2.60 -7.54
N GLY A 19 1.69 -3.35 -7.14
CA GLY A 19 3.08 -2.92 -7.06
C GLY A 19 3.97 -3.67 -8.05
N LYS A 20 4.90 -2.96 -8.67
CA LYS A 20 6.04 -3.54 -9.41
C LYS A 20 7.33 -2.89 -8.96
N THR A 21 8.43 -3.63 -9.01
CA THR A 21 9.73 -3.13 -8.55
C THR A 21 10.86 -3.51 -9.50
N ASP A 22 11.94 -2.74 -9.46
CA ASP A 22 13.24 -3.07 -10.07
C ASP A 22 14.30 -3.48 -9.03
N VAL A 23 13.88 -3.67 -7.77
CA VAL A 23 14.74 -4.20 -6.72
C VAL A 23 15.27 -5.57 -7.14
N LYS A 24 16.58 -5.73 -7.04
CA LYS A 24 17.28 -6.94 -7.46
C LYS A 24 16.73 -8.20 -6.77
N GLY A 25 16.34 -9.19 -7.56
CA GLY A 25 15.74 -10.44 -7.12
C GLY A 25 14.20 -10.41 -7.00
N LEU A 26 13.56 -9.27 -7.26
CA LEU A 26 12.10 -9.08 -7.18
C LEU A 26 11.49 -8.55 -8.50
N GLU A 27 12.28 -8.42 -9.56
CA GLU A 27 11.91 -7.72 -10.80
C GLU A 27 10.71 -8.33 -11.53
N ASP A 28 10.57 -9.66 -11.45
CA ASP A 28 9.48 -10.42 -12.08
C ASP A 28 8.22 -10.51 -11.20
N MET A 29 8.24 -9.94 -9.99
CA MET A 29 7.12 -10.02 -9.06
C MET A 29 6.09 -8.92 -9.30
N VAL A 30 4.83 -9.27 -9.05
CA VAL A 30 3.72 -8.32 -8.94
C VAL A 30 3.14 -8.49 -7.55
N PHE A 31 3.07 -7.38 -6.82
CA PHE A 31 2.46 -7.32 -5.50
C PHE A 31 1.03 -6.83 -5.65
N GLU A 32 0.05 -7.47 -5.03
CA GLU A 32 -1.37 -7.20 -5.22
C GLU A 32 -2.06 -6.83 -3.91
N GLY A 33 -2.93 -5.83 -3.98
CA GLY A 33 -3.63 -5.28 -2.85
C GLY A 33 -5.12 -5.13 -3.13
N GLY A 34 -5.95 -5.49 -2.15
CA GLY A 34 -7.39 -5.28 -2.21
C GLY A 34 -7.90 -4.68 -0.91
N SER A 35 -8.78 -3.68 -1.01
CA SER A 35 -9.52 -3.18 0.14
C SER A 35 -10.37 -4.30 0.79
N PRO A 36 -10.83 -4.15 2.05
CA PRO A 36 -11.52 -5.23 2.76
C PRO A 36 -12.78 -5.71 2.01
N LYS A 37 -13.49 -4.78 1.35
CA LYS A 37 -14.67 -5.11 0.52
C LYS A 37 -14.30 -5.90 -0.72
N VAL A 38 -13.24 -5.50 -1.43
CA VAL A 38 -12.73 -6.24 -2.60
C VAL A 38 -12.37 -7.66 -2.20
N ARG A 39 -11.60 -7.83 -1.11
CA ARG A 39 -11.17 -9.15 -0.64
C ARG A 39 -12.38 -10.04 -0.34
N LYS A 40 -13.37 -9.51 0.38
CA LYS A 40 -14.62 -10.21 0.66
C LYS A 40 -15.39 -10.60 -0.61
N GLN A 41 -15.52 -9.69 -1.58
CA GLN A 41 -16.21 -9.95 -2.85
C GLN A 41 -15.48 -11.01 -3.70
N ALA A 42 -14.15 -10.98 -3.70
CA ALA A 42 -13.30 -11.94 -4.40
C ALA A 42 -13.22 -13.31 -3.69
N GLY A 43 -13.82 -13.46 -2.50
CA GLY A 43 -13.67 -14.66 -1.68
C GLY A 43 -12.25 -14.87 -1.13
N LEU A 44 -11.47 -13.80 -1.04
CA LEU A 44 -10.11 -13.80 -0.49
C LEU A 44 -10.17 -13.60 1.04
N PRO A 45 -9.29 -14.25 1.81
CA PRO A 45 -9.17 -14.03 3.25
C PRO A 45 -8.88 -12.56 3.61
N ASP A 46 -9.18 -12.12 4.83
CA ASP A 46 -8.80 -10.78 5.32
C ASP A 46 -7.27 -10.65 5.48
N LEU A 47 -6.73 -9.43 5.45
CA LEU A 47 -5.30 -9.21 5.67
C LEU A 47 -4.84 -9.67 7.05
N ASP A 48 -5.69 -9.54 8.08
CA ASP A 48 -5.38 -10.03 9.42
C ASP A 48 -5.36 -11.57 9.49
N GLU A 49 -5.98 -12.28 8.54
CA GLU A 49 -5.96 -13.74 8.49
C GLU A 49 -4.70 -14.27 7.80
N ILE A 50 -4.29 -13.65 6.68
CA ILE A 50 -3.13 -14.11 5.90
C ILE A 50 -1.81 -13.51 6.36
N MET A 51 -1.84 -12.34 7.00
CA MET A 51 -0.65 -11.61 7.46
C MET A 51 -0.95 -10.95 8.83
N PRO A 52 -1.21 -11.75 9.88
CA PRO A 52 -1.58 -11.25 11.21
C PRO A 52 -0.48 -10.37 11.83
N ASP A 53 0.77 -10.78 11.70
CA ASP A 53 1.95 -10.16 12.32
C ASP A 53 2.73 -9.26 11.36
N ARG A 54 2.04 -8.72 10.36
CA ARG A 54 2.65 -7.90 9.30
C ARG A 54 3.29 -6.63 9.86
N ALA A 55 4.46 -6.29 9.32
CA ALA A 55 5.27 -5.20 9.84
C ALA A 55 4.69 -3.82 9.52
N ILE A 56 4.03 -3.67 8.37
CA ILE A 56 3.41 -2.41 7.95
C ILE A 56 1.92 -2.50 8.24
N LYS A 57 1.43 -1.74 9.23
CA LYS A 57 0.03 -1.81 9.65
C LYS A 57 -0.50 -0.43 10.00
N ALA A 58 -1.69 -0.10 9.48
CA ALA A 58 -2.31 1.18 9.79
C ALA A 58 -2.45 1.36 11.32
N PRO A 59 -2.06 2.51 11.89
CA PRO A 59 -1.94 2.72 13.34
C PRO A 59 -3.30 3.04 14.00
N TYR A 60 -4.37 2.37 13.55
CA TYR A 60 -5.73 2.65 13.98
C TYR A 60 -6.35 1.42 14.62
N ASP A 61 -7.11 1.66 15.69
CA ASP A 61 -7.85 0.62 16.40
C ASP A 61 -8.97 0.03 15.53
N SER A 62 -8.81 -1.23 15.13
CA SER A 62 -9.77 -1.97 14.31
C SER A 62 -11.04 -2.36 15.06
N SER A 63 -11.07 -2.26 16.40
CA SER A 63 -12.28 -2.46 17.21
C SER A 63 -13.19 -1.21 17.22
N ASN A 64 -12.65 -0.05 16.85
CA ASN A 64 -13.40 1.20 16.77
C ASN A 64 -14.05 1.35 15.39
N SER A 65 -15.38 1.31 15.33
CA SER A 65 -16.15 1.40 14.09
C SER A 65 -15.92 2.69 13.28
N ARG A 66 -15.45 3.77 13.90
CA ARG A 66 -15.11 5.02 13.21
C ARG A 66 -13.71 5.00 12.60
N LEU A 67 -12.83 4.13 13.09
CA LEU A 67 -11.43 4.08 12.69
C LEU A 67 -11.11 2.85 11.82
N VAL A 68 -11.89 1.78 11.93
CA VAL A 68 -11.73 0.55 11.14
C VAL A 68 -11.71 0.82 9.63
N GLN A 69 -12.43 1.84 9.17
CA GLN A 69 -12.44 2.27 7.77
C GLN A 69 -11.10 2.77 7.24
N PHE A 70 -10.10 3.02 8.10
CA PHE A 70 -8.75 3.45 7.74
C PHE A 70 -7.71 2.32 7.87
N THR A 71 -8.17 1.08 8.02
CA THR A 71 -7.31 -0.10 8.18
C THR A 71 -7.43 -1.01 6.96
N LYS A 72 -6.36 -1.78 6.66
CA LYS A 72 -6.40 -2.87 5.68
C LYS A 72 -6.73 -2.42 4.27
N HIS A 73 -6.28 -1.22 3.91
CA HIS A 73 -6.44 -0.68 2.56
C HIS A 73 -5.59 -1.47 1.56
N ALA A 74 -5.87 -1.29 0.27
CA ALA A 74 -5.23 -2.07 -0.78
C ALA A 74 -3.70 -1.90 -0.75
N GLU A 75 -3.23 -0.68 -0.51
CA GLU A 75 -1.81 -0.34 -0.46
C GLU A 75 -1.09 -1.05 0.70
N GLU A 76 -1.76 -1.30 1.83
CA GLU A 76 -1.20 -2.07 2.94
C GLU A 76 -0.86 -3.51 2.51
N GLY A 77 -1.70 -4.12 1.66
CA GLY A 77 -1.43 -5.44 1.08
C GLY A 77 -0.18 -5.44 0.21
N VAL A 78 -0.10 -4.49 -0.73
CA VAL A 78 1.05 -4.35 -1.65
C VAL A 78 2.37 -4.19 -0.87
N LEU A 79 2.39 -3.31 0.12
CA LEU A 79 3.60 -3.02 0.91
C LEU A 79 4.06 -4.25 1.71
N ASN A 80 3.13 -5.02 2.27
CA ASN A 80 3.48 -6.22 3.03
C ASN A 80 3.83 -7.42 2.14
N GLU A 81 3.24 -7.57 0.96
CA GLU A 81 3.69 -8.59 0.01
C GLU A 81 5.13 -8.32 -0.46
N PHE A 82 5.48 -7.05 -0.69
CA PHE A 82 6.88 -6.66 -0.93
C PHE A 82 7.77 -7.01 0.27
N ASP A 83 7.34 -6.66 1.48
CA ASP A 83 8.09 -6.93 2.71
C ASP A 83 8.40 -8.43 2.89
N ILE A 84 7.39 -9.28 2.68
CA ILE A 84 7.54 -10.73 2.74
C ILE A 84 8.49 -11.23 1.65
N ALA A 85 8.45 -10.65 0.45
CA ALA A 85 9.33 -11.03 -0.64
C ALA A 85 10.80 -10.70 -0.32
N VAL A 86 11.08 -9.53 0.25
CA VAL A 86 12.43 -9.20 0.75
C VAL A 86 12.87 -10.16 1.85
N GLN A 87 12.02 -10.46 2.82
CA GLN A 87 12.35 -11.41 3.89
C GLN A 87 12.71 -12.78 3.33
N LYS A 88 12.02 -13.25 2.27
CA LYS A 88 12.32 -14.51 1.58
C LYS A 88 13.65 -14.47 0.81
N LEU A 89 14.07 -13.30 0.33
CA LEU A 89 15.42 -13.12 -0.25
C LEU A 89 16.51 -13.14 0.83
N GLY A 90 16.17 -12.95 2.10
CA GLY A 90 17.13 -12.95 3.22
C GLY A 90 18.04 -11.72 3.25
N VAL A 91 17.64 -10.64 2.58
CA VAL A 91 18.36 -9.36 2.54
C VAL A 91 17.83 -8.43 3.64
N LYS A 92 18.70 -7.66 4.27
CA LYS A 92 18.27 -6.70 5.29
C LYS A 92 17.58 -5.49 4.64
N PRO A 93 16.57 -4.88 5.30
CA PRO A 93 15.85 -3.75 4.73
C PRO A 93 16.73 -2.58 4.27
N GLU A 94 17.83 -2.30 4.99
CA GLU A 94 18.76 -1.21 4.69
C GLU A 94 19.63 -1.50 3.46
N GLU A 95 19.77 -2.77 3.08
CA GLU A 95 20.53 -3.21 1.90
C GLU A 95 19.66 -3.26 0.64
N VAL A 96 18.33 -3.13 0.78
CA VAL A 96 17.40 -3.12 -0.35
C VAL A 96 17.39 -1.75 -1.01
N GLU A 97 17.79 -1.70 -2.27
CA GLU A 97 17.80 -0.49 -3.10
C GLU A 97 17.03 -0.73 -4.40
N GLY A 98 16.28 0.28 -4.82
CA GLY A 98 15.53 0.27 -6.07
C GLY A 98 14.31 1.18 -6.00
N VAL A 99 13.37 0.94 -6.89
CA VAL A 99 12.11 1.67 -7.04
C VAL A 99 10.95 0.69 -6.89
N LEU A 100 10.02 1.00 -6.01
CA LEU A 100 8.72 0.34 -5.91
C LEU A 100 7.64 1.27 -6.47
N LYS A 101 7.03 0.89 -7.59
CA LYS A 101 5.94 1.62 -8.23
C LYS A 101 4.62 1.00 -7.84
N ILE A 102 3.77 1.76 -7.16
CA ILE A 102 2.44 1.35 -6.71
C ILE A 102 1.40 2.14 -7.49
N HIS A 103 0.41 1.45 -8.01
CA HIS A 103 -0.75 2.06 -8.65
C HIS A 103 -2.04 1.54 -8.02
N GLN A 104 -2.90 2.44 -7.58
CA GLN A 104 -4.22 2.10 -7.01
C GLN A 104 -5.37 2.61 -7.87
N SER A 105 -6.51 1.92 -7.81
CA SER A 105 -7.67 2.21 -8.65
C SER A 105 -8.61 3.30 -8.09
N ASN A 106 -8.26 4.00 -7.00
CA ASN A 106 -9.15 4.99 -6.39
C ASN A 106 -8.95 6.37 -7.01
N PRO A 107 -9.91 6.90 -7.78
CA PRO A 107 -9.78 8.21 -8.42
C PRO A 107 -9.85 9.39 -7.43
N ASN A 108 -10.20 9.15 -6.17
CA ASN A 108 -10.15 10.20 -5.15
C ASN A 108 -8.72 10.48 -4.66
N GLY A 109 -7.75 9.62 -4.98
CA GLY A 109 -6.37 9.70 -4.47
C GLY A 109 -6.12 8.75 -3.29
N VAL A 110 -4.89 8.79 -2.79
CA VAL A 110 -4.45 7.96 -1.67
C VAL A 110 -4.94 8.56 -0.36
N CYS A 111 -5.60 7.75 0.47
CA CYS A 111 -6.17 8.19 1.75
C CYS A 111 -5.15 8.95 2.61
N ASN A 112 -5.54 10.14 3.10
CA ASN A 112 -4.69 10.97 3.98
C ASN A 112 -4.24 10.29 5.28
N LYS A 113 -4.92 9.23 5.73
CA LYS A 113 -4.53 8.41 6.87
C LYS A 113 -3.38 7.47 6.55
N CYS A 114 -3.32 6.98 5.31
CA CYS A 114 -2.23 6.14 4.83
C CYS A 114 -0.92 6.93 4.65
N THR A 115 -1.01 8.23 4.31
CA THR A 115 0.13 9.14 4.10
C THR A 115 0.52 9.95 5.34
N LYS A 116 -0.14 9.72 6.49
CA LYS A 116 0.18 10.39 7.76
C LYS A 116 1.66 10.15 8.11
N GLY A 117 2.39 11.20 8.48
CA GLY A 117 3.83 11.12 8.77
C GLY A 117 4.75 11.56 7.63
N LEU A 118 4.26 11.62 6.38
CA LEU A 118 5.11 11.98 5.23
C LEU A 118 5.35 13.49 5.06
N ILE A 119 4.36 14.31 5.41
CA ILE A 119 4.43 15.79 5.31
C ILE A 119 4.67 16.41 6.68
N ASN A 120 3.88 15.97 7.67
CA ASN A 120 3.98 16.43 9.05
C ASN A 120 4.60 15.33 9.90
N THR A 121 5.47 15.70 10.83
CA THR A 121 6.11 14.77 11.76
C THR A 121 5.10 14.22 12.77
N PHE A 122 5.07 12.91 12.93
CA PHE A 122 4.33 12.19 13.97
C PHE A 122 5.24 11.13 14.61
N PRO A 123 4.92 10.66 15.82
CA PRO A 123 5.53 9.44 16.35
C PRO A 123 5.38 8.29 15.37
N GLU A 124 6.42 7.45 15.22
CA GLU A 124 6.45 6.36 14.25
C GLU A 124 5.26 5.41 14.39
N ASN A 125 4.89 5.06 15.64
CA ASN A 125 3.74 4.22 15.97
C ASN A 125 2.38 4.87 15.66
N GLU A 126 2.35 6.14 15.28
CA GLU A 126 1.16 6.87 14.87
C GLU A 126 1.16 7.26 13.38
N SER A 127 2.25 6.97 12.67
CA SER A 127 2.42 7.27 11.26
C SER A 127 1.75 6.23 10.38
N GLY A 128 1.29 6.65 9.21
CA GLY A 128 0.61 5.81 8.24
C GLY A 128 1.54 4.80 7.56
N ILE A 129 0.94 3.87 6.83
CA ILE A 129 1.62 2.73 6.21
C ILE A 129 2.78 3.13 5.27
N PHE A 130 2.65 4.25 4.55
CA PHE A 130 3.70 4.68 3.62
C PHE A 130 4.94 5.19 4.36
N TYR A 131 4.75 5.91 5.47
CA TYR A 131 5.87 6.32 6.31
C TYR A 131 6.55 5.10 6.92
N GLN A 132 5.79 4.19 7.55
CA GLN A 132 6.33 2.98 8.16
C GLN A 132 7.16 2.16 7.16
N PHE A 133 6.63 1.94 5.96
CA PHE A 133 7.35 1.22 4.91
C PHE A 133 8.64 1.94 4.50
N SER A 134 8.57 3.23 4.23
CA SER A 134 9.71 3.99 3.71
C SER A 134 10.80 4.20 4.76
N ALA A 135 10.43 4.25 6.04
CA ALA A 135 11.39 4.25 7.14
C ALA A 135 12.08 2.89 7.29
N LYS A 136 11.34 1.79 7.10
CA LYS A 136 11.90 0.43 7.10
C LYS A 136 12.85 0.19 5.92
N TYR A 137 12.53 0.71 4.74
CA TYR A 137 13.30 0.57 3.50
C TYR A 137 13.87 1.92 3.03
N PRO A 138 14.88 2.48 3.72
CA PRO A 138 15.34 3.85 3.48
C PRO A 138 15.93 4.06 2.08
N ASN A 139 16.45 3.00 1.46
CA ASN A 139 17.06 3.04 0.13
C ASN A 139 16.10 2.75 -1.02
N VAL A 140 14.85 2.36 -0.72
CA VAL A 140 13.81 2.16 -1.73
C VAL A 140 13.06 3.47 -1.99
N THR A 141 13.05 3.90 -3.26
CA THR A 141 12.18 4.98 -3.71
C THR A 141 10.80 4.41 -4.00
N VAL A 142 9.75 4.95 -3.40
CA VAL A 142 8.38 4.53 -3.66
C VAL A 142 7.68 5.58 -4.49
N ILE A 143 7.13 5.18 -5.65
CA ILE A 143 6.32 6.04 -6.52
C ILE A 143 4.89 5.53 -6.43
N VAL A 144 3.97 6.37 -5.97
CA VAL A 144 2.56 6.00 -5.80
C VAL A 144 1.72 6.83 -6.74
N THR A 145 0.83 6.17 -7.48
CA THR A 145 -0.11 6.79 -8.42
C THR A 145 -1.51 6.24 -8.21
N SER A 146 -2.51 7.03 -8.59
CA SER A 146 -3.92 6.64 -8.56
C SER A 146 -4.51 6.72 -9.97
N GLU A 147 -5.53 5.90 -10.25
CA GLU A 147 -6.31 6.08 -11.49
C GLU A 147 -6.90 7.49 -11.56
N ILE A 148 -7.01 8.02 -12.78
CA ILE A 148 -7.58 9.33 -13.04
C ILE A 148 -8.95 9.11 -13.70
N ASP A 149 -9.99 9.68 -13.09
CA ASP A 149 -11.32 9.79 -13.66
C ASP A 149 -11.66 11.28 -13.74
N GLU A 150 -11.74 11.83 -14.96
CA GLU A 150 -11.99 13.25 -15.20
C GLU A 150 -13.37 13.72 -14.68
N THR A 151 -14.29 12.79 -14.44
CA THR A 151 -15.61 13.09 -13.88
C THR A 151 -15.57 13.24 -12.35
N ILE A 152 -14.49 12.79 -11.70
CA ILE A 152 -14.32 12.81 -10.25
C ILE A 152 -13.28 13.86 -9.86
N LYS A 153 -13.70 14.83 -9.05
CA LYS A 153 -12.76 15.75 -8.40
C LYS A 153 -12.03 15.02 -7.27
N ALA A 154 -10.74 14.75 -7.49
CA ALA A 154 -9.86 14.16 -6.48
C ALA A 154 -9.88 14.93 -5.16
N ARG A 155 -9.85 14.20 -4.05
CA ARG A 155 -9.94 14.74 -2.68
C ARG A 155 -8.61 14.67 -1.96
N ASP A 156 -7.80 13.67 -2.29
CA ASP A 156 -6.49 13.39 -1.72
C ASP A 156 -5.41 13.43 -2.81
N ILE A 157 -4.18 13.07 -2.45
CA ILE A 157 -3.01 13.12 -3.34
C ILE A 157 -3.12 12.00 -4.38
N LEU A 158 -3.13 12.36 -5.65
CA LEU A 158 -3.23 11.41 -6.76
C LEU A 158 -1.89 10.72 -7.07
N GLU A 159 -0.80 11.47 -6.95
CA GLU A 159 0.56 10.99 -7.23
C GLU A 159 1.55 11.60 -6.24
N PHE A 160 2.47 10.79 -5.74
CA PHE A 160 3.60 11.25 -4.94
C PHE A 160 4.75 10.26 -5.02
N THR A 161 5.95 10.77 -4.76
CA THR A 161 7.15 9.95 -4.57
C THR A 161 7.62 10.12 -3.13
N LEU A 162 8.10 9.05 -2.51
CA LEU A 162 8.72 9.11 -1.18
C LEU A 162 9.99 8.25 -1.11
N LYS A 163 10.88 8.63 -0.19
CA LYS A 163 12.08 7.89 0.18
C LYS A 163 12.46 8.24 1.61
N ASP A 164 12.97 7.27 2.37
CA ASP A 164 13.44 7.45 3.75
C ASP A 164 12.45 8.23 4.65
N GLY A 165 11.17 7.81 4.61
CA GLY A 165 10.09 8.38 5.42
C GLY A 165 9.64 9.79 5.01
N LYS A 166 10.08 10.30 3.86
CA LYS A 166 9.78 11.67 3.40
C LYS A 166 9.23 11.69 1.98
N MET A 167 8.26 12.56 1.73
CA MET A 167 7.82 12.88 0.38
C MET A 167 8.90 13.71 -0.34
N LEU A 168 9.14 13.42 -1.62
CA LEU A 168 10.12 14.11 -2.47
C LEU A 168 9.49 15.27 -3.26
#